data_AF-A0A7C3TAF7-F1
#
_entry.id   AF-A0A7C3TAF7-F1
#
_cell.length_a   1.000
_cell.length_b   1.000
_cell.length_c   1.000
_cell.angle_alpha   90.00
_cell.angle_beta   90.00
_cell.angle_gamma   90.00
#
_symmetry.space_group_name_H-M   'P 1'
#
loop_
_entity.id
_entity.type
_entity.pdbx_description
1 polymer ?
#
loop_
_entity_poly.entity_id
_entity_poly.type
_entity_poly.pdbx_seq_one_letter_code
_entity_poly.pdbx_strand_id
1 'polypeptide(L)'
;MTRVTIDGKQIDVPENSTILEAAEKLGIKIPTLCYLRNISPGSVCRICVVEVEKVARLVPSCSYPVSEGMVVKTKSQRIENARRMVFELILANHAQKCQSCNLKGGQCEFLKLSKEFWVEGLPVCNECKLSPEACYLNRGILCLGPITQLGCDAICITHGYSCQGCRGPIKHIEEGVKVFKRYGFEIEDVLWAARKYFGGSRYFDELERSLTK
;
A
#
# COMPACT_ATOMS: atom_id res chain seq x y z
N MET A 1 -27.13 21.79 12.09
CA MET A 1 -25.80 21.99 11.45
C MET A 1 -24.75 21.54 12.44
N THR A 2 -23.62 21.01 11.95
CA THR A 2 -22.55 20.46 12.80
C THR A 2 -21.24 21.16 12.48
N ARG A 3 -20.55 21.67 13.50
CA ARG A 3 -19.26 22.34 13.34
C ARG A 3 -18.11 21.35 13.46
N VAL A 4 -17.23 21.35 12.47
CA VAL A 4 -16.02 20.51 12.43
C VAL A 4 -14.78 21.29 12.03
N THR A 5 -13.61 20.80 12.45
CA THR A 5 -12.30 21.33 12.07
C THR A 5 -11.55 20.29 11.24
N ILE A 6 -11.17 20.63 10.01
CA ILE A 6 -10.39 19.76 9.12
C ILE A 6 -9.11 20.49 8.71
N ASP A 7 -7.95 19.92 9.02
CA ASP A 7 -6.63 20.53 8.76
C ASP A 7 -6.52 21.99 9.25
N GLY A 8 -7.10 22.25 10.43
CA GLY A 8 -7.12 23.59 11.06
C GLY A 8 -8.19 24.55 10.52
N LYS A 9 -8.97 24.17 9.50
CA LYS A 9 -10.06 24.98 8.95
C LYS A 9 -11.41 24.56 9.53
N GLN A 10 -12.18 25.52 10.03
CA GLN A 10 -13.53 25.27 10.55
C GLN A 10 -14.59 25.38 9.47
N ILE A 11 -15.61 24.53 9.55
CA ILE A 11 -16.78 24.57 8.67
C ILE A 11 -18.03 24.05 9.38
N ASP A 12 -19.17 24.67 9.07
CA ASP A 12 -20.50 24.19 9.47
C ASP A 12 -21.12 23.40 8.30
N VAL A 13 -21.50 22.15 8.55
CA VAL A 13 -22.09 21.24 7.55
C VAL A 13 -23.47 20.74 7.99
N PRO A 14 -24.32 20.25 7.07
CA PRO A 14 -25.54 19.55 7.45
C PRO A 14 -25.24 18.41 8.42
N GLU A 15 -26.19 18.14 9.31
CA GLU A 15 -26.11 16.96 10.18
C GLU A 15 -26.06 15.69 9.34
N ASN A 16 -25.34 14.68 9.82
CA ASN A 16 -25.09 13.41 9.13
C ASN A 16 -24.21 13.49 7.87
N SER A 17 -23.64 14.65 7.53
CA SER A 17 -22.59 14.71 6.49
C SER A 17 -21.39 13.84 6.88
N THR A 18 -20.74 13.27 5.88
CA THR A 18 -19.49 12.51 6.07
C THR A 18 -18.28 13.45 6.18
N ILE A 19 -17.17 12.96 6.74
CA ILE A 19 -15.91 13.70 6.75
C ILE A 19 -15.47 14.06 5.32
N LEU A 20 -15.68 13.18 4.34
CA LEU A 20 -15.33 13.43 2.95
C LEU A 20 -16.11 14.62 2.37
N GLU A 21 -17.42 14.68 2.58
CA GLU A 21 -18.26 15.79 2.11
C GLU A 21 -17.89 17.12 2.78
N ALA A 22 -17.54 17.08 4.06
CA ALA A 22 -17.06 18.27 4.78
C ALA A 22 -15.71 18.75 4.23
N ALA A 23 -14.78 17.84 3.94
CA ALA A 23 -13.49 18.16 3.35
C ALA A 23 -13.63 18.74 1.92
N GLU A 24 -14.53 18.19 1.11
CA GLU A 24 -14.81 18.70 -0.25
C GLU A 24 -15.28 20.16 -0.25
N LYS A 25 -16.14 20.55 0.71
CA LYS A 25 -16.59 21.94 0.85
C LYS A 25 -15.47 22.92 1.22
N LEU A 26 -14.40 22.43 1.85
CA LEU A 26 -13.19 23.19 2.16
C LEU A 26 -12.16 23.18 1.01
N GLY A 27 -12.45 22.50 -0.10
CA GLY A 27 -11.51 22.29 -1.19
C GLY A 27 -10.36 21.33 -0.84
N ILE A 28 -10.51 20.54 0.23
CA ILE A 28 -9.52 19.54 0.65
C ILE A 28 -9.80 18.23 -0.07
N LYS A 29 -8.88 17.85 -0.96
CA LYS A 29 -9.00 16.60 -1.72
C LYS A 29 -8.54 15.41 -0.88
N ILE A 30 -9.46 14.49 -0.57
CA ILE A 30 -9.13 13.18 0.01
C ILE A 30 -9.26 12.13 -1.10
N PRO A 31 -8.23 11.31 -1.37
CA PRO A 31 -8.28 10.34 -2.45
C PRO A 31 -9.32 9.23 -2.16
N THR A 32 -10.00 8.78 -3.21
CA THR A 32 -10.97 7.68 -3.15
C THR A 32 -10.82 6.81 -4.41
N LEU A 33 -11.19 5.52 -4.31
CA LEU A 33 -11.26 4.63 -5.47
C LEU A 33 -12.66 4.05 -5.68
N CYS A 34 -13.32 3.59 -4.60
CA CYS A 34 -14.64 2.96 -4.70
C CYS A 34 -15.78 3.85 -4.19
N TYR A 35 -15.52 5.12 -3.87
CA TYR A 35 -16.58 6.04 -3.45
C TYR A 35 -17.32 6.55 -4.69
N LEU A 36 -18.65 6.40 -4.68
CA LEU A 36 -19.55 6.97 -5.67
C LEU A 36 -20.60 7.78 -4.93
N ARG A 37 -20.68 9.08 -5.23
CA ARG A 37 -21.66 9.99 -4.63
C ARG A 37 -23.06 9.44 -4.87
N ASN A 38 -23.90 9.41 -3.83
CA ASN A 38 -25.30 9.00 -3.85
C ASN A 38 -25.61 7.50 -4.10
N ILE A 39 -24.62 6.60 -4.15
CA ILE A 39 -24.88 5.17 -4.45
C ILE A 39 -24.67 4.26 -3.23
N SER A 40 -23.54 4.34 -2.52
CA SER A 40 -23.28 3.52 -1.31
C SER A 40 -22.04 4.01 -0.56
N PRO A 41 -21.94 3.83 0.78
CA PRO A 41 -20.71 4.12 1.52
C PRO A 41 -19.56 3.22 1.05
N GLY A 42 -18.68 3.77 0.21
CA GLY A 42 -17.53 3.12 -0.42
C GLY A 42 -16.37 2.79 0.55
N SER A 43 -16.63 2.14 1.68
CA SER A 43 -15.63 1.87 2.73
C SER A 43 -14.67 0.72 2.40
N VAL A 44 -14.75 0.15 1.19
CA VAL A 44 -14.05 -1.07 0.80
C VAL A 44 -12.58 -0.81 0.44
N CYS A 45 -12.30 0.22 -0.37
CA CYS A 45 -10.93 0.45 -0.86
C CYS A 45 -9.97 0.98 0.21
N ARG A 46 -10.48 1.55 1.32
CA ARG A 46 -9.70 2.13 2.42
C ARG A 46 -8.67 3.21 2.05
N ILE A 47 -8.65 3.72 0.82
CA ILE A 47 -7.77 4.82 0.40
C ILE A 47 -8.12 6.14 1.09
N CYS A 48 -9.40 6.37 1.40
CA CYS A 48 -9.90 7.61 1.98
C CYS A 48 -9.68 7.73 3.50
N VAL A 49 -8.77 6.95 4.08
CA VAL A 49 -8.53 6.98 5.53
C VAL A 49 -7.99 8.33 5.99
N VAL A 50 -8.46 8.76 7.17
CA VAL A 50 -8.07 10.00 7.85
C VAL A 50 -7.90 9.76 9.35
N GLU A 51 -7.26 10.71 10.03
CA GLU A 51 -7.15 10.72 11.48
C GLU A 51 -8.22 11.61 12.09
N VAL A 52 -8.85 11.12 13.16
CA VAL A 52 -9.78 11.88 13.98
C VAL A 52 -9.22 11.93 15.39
N GLU A 53 -9.19 13.10 16.00
CA GLU A 53 -8.71 13.24 17.37
C GLU A 53 -9.50 12.36 18.34
N LYS A 54 -8.81 11.80 19.34
CA LYS A 54 -9.37 10.86 20.33
C LYS A 54 -9.86 9.53 19.73
N VAL A 55 -9.67 9.27 18.43
CA VAL A 55 -9.92 7.97 17.80
C VAL A 55 -8.58 7.29 17.52
N ALA A 56 -8.34 6.15 18.16
CA ALA A 56 -7.06 5.45 18.06
C ALA A 56 -6.76 4.92 16.65
N ARG A 57 -7.80 4.54 15.88
CA ARG A 57 -7.68 3.97 14.53
C ARG A 57 -7.91 5.02 13.43
N LEU A 58 -7.38 4.77 12.24
CA LEU A 58 -7.75 5.54 11.06
C LEU A 58 -9.17 5.16 10.62
N VAL A 59 -9.96 6.17 10.25
CA VAL A 59 -11.36 6.01 9.85
C VAL A 59 -11.55 6.36 8.36
N PRO A 60 -12.46 5.69 7.64
CA PRO A 60 -12.72 6.00 6.24
C PRO A 60 -13.53 7.29 6.13
N SER A 61 -13.00 8.33 5.50
CA SER A 61 -13.70 9.62 5.42
C SER A 61 -15.03 9.55 4.64
N CYS A 62 -15.14 8.61 3.69
CA CYS A 62 -16.29 8.48 2.79
C CYS A 62 -17.58 7.95 3.42
N SER A 63 -17.51 7.46 4.66
CA SER A 63 -18.66 6.87 5.37
C SER A 63 -18.70 7.22 6.84
N TYR A 64 -17.65 7.82 7.39
CA TYR A 64 -17.63 8.24 8.78
C TYR A 64 -18.38 9.57 8.93
N PRO A 65 -19.48 9.62 9.70
CA PRO A 65 -20.26 10.85 9.88
C PRO A 65 -19.47 11.85 10.74
N VAL A 66 -19.66 13.14 10.45
CA VAL A 66 -19.15 14.20 11.31
C VAL A 66 -19.93 14.28 12.62
N SER A 67 -19.26 14.74 13.68
CA SER A 67 -19.87 15.05 14.98
C SER A 67 -19.42 16.43 15.45
N GLU A 68 -20.21 17.05 16.32
CA GLU A 68 -19.91 18.39 16.83
C GLU A 68 -18.53 18.45 17.49
N GLY A 69 -17.74 19.47 17.13
CA GLY A 69 -16.38 19.65 17.65
C GLY A 69 -15.35 18.64 17.16
N MET A 70 -15.67 17.83 16.14
CA MET A 70 -14.72 16.87 15.57
C MET A 70 -13.52 17.58 14.94
N VAL A 71 -12.31 17.08 15.25
CA VAL A 71 -11.05 17.55 14.66
C VAL A 71 -10.45 16.43 13.82
N VAL A 72 -10.23 16.71 12.54
CA VAL A 72 -9.75 15.75 11.53
C VAL A 72 -8.44 16.24 10.94
N LYS A 73 -7.48 15.31 10.77
CA LYS A 73 -6.28 15.50 9.96
C LYS A 73 -6.39 14.63 8.72
N THR A 74 -6.23 15.22 7.54
CA THR A 74 -6.29 14.50 6.26
C THR A 74 -4.91 14.09 5.73
N LYS A 75 -3.85 14.66 6.35
CA LYS A 75 -2.44 14.40 6.05
C LYS A 75 -1.63 14.20 7.34
N SER A 76 -0.93 13.08 7.42
CA SER A 76 0.05 12.74 8.47
C SER A 76 0.93 11.60 7.94
N GLN A 77 2.10 11.38 8.52
CA GLN A 77 2.95 10.24 8.15
C GLN A 77 2.20 8.90 8.30
N ARG A 78 1.36 8.78 9.33
CA ARG A 78 0.56 7.59 9.60
C ARG A 78 -0.52 7.37 8.54
N ILE A 79 -1.18 8.43 8.07
CA ILE A 79 -2.15 8.36 6.96
C ILE A 79 -1.45 7.98 5.67
N GLU A 80 -0.31 8.61 5.35
CA GLU A 80 0.47 8.34 4.15
C GLU A 80 0.93 6.89 4.08
N ASN A 81 1.49 6.36 5.18
CA ASN A 81 1.91 4.96 5.28
C ASN A 81 0.73 3.99 5.09
N ALA A 82 -0.42 4.29 5.70
CA ALA A 82 -1.60 3.45 5.57
C ALA A 82 -2.17 3.45 4.14
N ARG A 83 -2.24 4.62 3.49
CA ARG A 83 -2.69 4.74 2.10
C ARG A 83 -1.76 3.99 1.15
N ARG A 84 -0.45 4.13 1.33
CA ARG A 84 0.56 3.39 0.55
C ARG A 84 0.36 1.89 0.68
N MET A 85 0.32 1.37 1.92
CA MET A 85 0.15 -0.07 2.17
C MET A 85 -1.14 -0.62 1.55
N VAL A 86 -2.26 0.08 1.74
CA VAL A 86 -3.55 -0.32 1.14
C VAL A 86 -3.46 -0.30 -0.38
N PHE A 87 -2.83 0.73 -0.97
CA PHE A 87 -2.66 0.82 -2.41
C PHE A 87 -1.79 -0.30 -2.96
N GLU A 88 -0.69 -0.65 -2.29
CA GLU A 88 0.19 -1.77 -2.65
C GLU A 88 -0.56 -3.11 -2.65
N LEU A 89 -1.42 -3.34 -1.65
CA LEU A 89 -2.27 -4.53 -1.59
C LEU A 89 -3.26 -4.60 -2.76
N ILE A 90 -3.86 -3.48 -3.13
CA ILE A 90 -4.76 -3.42 -4.29
C ILE A 90 -3.97 -3.64 -5.59
N LEU A 91 -2.78 -3.02 -5.71
CA LEU A 91 -1.90 -3.14 -6.88
C LEU A 91 -1.42 -4.59 -7.06
N ALA A 92 -1.14 -5.31 -5.97
CA ALA A 92 -0.76 -6.71 -6.00
C ALA A 92 -1.82 -7.60 -6.67
N ASN A 93 -3.10 -7.20 -6.63
CA ASN A 93 -4.20 -7.91 -7.28
C ASN A 93 -4.64 -7.29 -8.61
N HIS A 94 -4.12 -6.11 -8.98
CA HIS A 94 -4.48 -5.43 -10.21
C HIS A 94 -3.85 -6.12 -11.43
N ALA A 95 -4.60 -6.20 -12.54
CA ALA A 95 -4.08 -6.79 -13.78
C ALA A 95 -3.02 -5.87 -14.41
N GLN A 96 -1.79 -6.37 -14.51
CA GLN A 96 -0.62 -5.61 -15.00
C GLN A 96 -0.57 -5.52 -16.53
N LYS A 97 -1.71 -5.21 -17.16
CA LYS A 97 -1.90 -5.16 -18.61
C LYS A 97 -2.08 -3.73 -19.10
N CYS A 98 -1.31 -2.78 -18.54
CA CYS A 98 -1.47 -1.35 -18.84
C CYS A 98 -1.39 -1.02 -20.33
N GLN A 99 -0.52 -1.69 -21.10
CA GLN A 99 -0.36 -1.46 -22.54
C GLN A 99 -1.61 -1.87 -23.36
N SER A 100 -2.29 -2.93 -22.95
CA SER A 100 -3.51 -3.43 -23.58
C SER A 100 -4.78 -3.02 -22.83
N CYS A 101 -4.66 -2.13 -21.83
CA CYS A 101 -5.79 -1.68 -21.04
C CYS A 101 -6.61 -0.65 -21.82
N ASN A 102 -7.93 -0.73 -21.67
CA ASN A 102 -8.87 0.17 -22.35
C ASN A 102 -8.86 1.59 -21.75
N LEU A 103 -8.38 1.74 -20.52
CA LEU A 103 -8.22 3.04 -19.85
C LEU A 103 -6.86 3.66 -20.28
N LYS A 104 -6.87 4.45 -21.35
CA LYS A 104 -5.66 5.11 -21.92
C LYS A 104 -5.58 6.60 -21.56
N GLY A 105 -4.41 7.22 -21.77
CA GLY A 105 -4.27 8.69 -21.82
C GLY A 105 -4.45 9.44 -20.50
N GLY A 106 -3.98 8.90 -19.37
CA GLY A 106 -4.03 9.62 -18.08
C GLY A 106 -5.40 9.59 -17.38
N GLN A 107 -6.38 8.87 -17.95
CA GLN A 107 -7.71 8.69 -17.35
C GLN A 107 -7.73 7.68 -16.19
N CYS A 108 -6.69 6.85 -16.08
CA CYS A 108 -6.58 5.84 -15.03
C CYS A 108 -6.28 6.49 -13.67
N GLU A 109 -7.30 6.61 -12.81
CA GLU A 109 -7.14 7.16 -11.45
C GLU A 109 -6.18 6.32 -10.60
N PHE A 110 -6.19 5.00 -10.80
CA PHE A 110 -5.26 4.08 -10.13
C PHE A 110 -3.79 4.44 -10.44
N LEU A 111 -3.47 4.74 -11.70
CA LEU A 111 -2.13 5.16 -12.10
C LEU A 111 -1.74 6.52 -11.50
N LYS A 112 -2.70 7.46 -11.37
CA LYS A 112 -2.45 8.74 -10.70
C LYS A 112 -2.12 8.55 -9.22
N LEU A 113 -2.89 7.72 -8.52
CA LEU A 113 -2.64 7.41 -7.11
C LEU A 113 -1.32 6.67 -6.90
N SER A 114 -0.91 5.80 -7.83
CA SER A 114 0.42 5.16 -7.77
C SER A 114 1.54 6.21 -7.70
N LYS A 115 1.44 7.26 -8.52
CA LYS A 115 2.38 8.39 -8.51
C LYS A 115 2.26 9.23 -7.24
N GLU A 116 1.04 9.53 -6.80
CA GLU A 116 0.78 10.32 -5.59
C GLU A 116 1.34 9.65 -4.33
N PHE A 117 1.22 8.33 -4.21
CA PHE A 117 1.70 7.57 -3.06
C PHE A 117 3.16 7.12 -3.18
N TRP A 118 3.82 7.46 -4.29
CA TRP A 118 5.19 7.05 -4.62
C TRP A 118 5.35 5.53 -4.56
N VAL A 119 4.38 4.82 -5.13
CA VAL A 119 4.43 3.37 -5.32
C VAL A 119 5.00 3.11 -6.70
N GLU A 120 6.22 2.60 -6.71
CA GLU A 120 7.01 2.28 -7.90
C GLU A 120 7.25 0.77 -7.97
N GLY A 121 7.32 0.25 -9.19
CA GLY A 121 7.45 -1.19 -9.41
C GLY A 121 6.22 -1.97 -8.99
N LEU A 122 6.39 -3.28 -8.84
CA LEU A 122 5.36 -4.14 -8.27
C LEU A 122 5.76 -4.46 -6.84
N PRO A 123 4.90 -4.21 -5.84
CA PRO A 123 5.21 -4.54 -4.45
C PRO A 123 5.38 -6.06 -4.30
N VAL A 124 4.76 -6.83 -5.19
CA VAL A 124 4.86 -8.29 -5.30
C VAL A 124 5.71 -8.72 -6.50
N CYS A 125 6.52 -9.77 -6.32
CA CYS A 125 7.17 -10.46 -7.43
C CYS A 125 6.11 -11.12 -8.31
N ASN A 126 5.87 -10.57 -9.51
CA ASN A 126 4.86 -11.05 -10.45
C ASN A 126 5.31 -12.27 -11.26
N GLU A 127 6.61 -12.57 -11.27
CA GLU A 127 7.16 -13.79 -11.90
C GLU A 127 6.56 -15.06 -11.26
N CYS A 128 6.23 -15.01 -9.97
CA CYS A 128 5.64 -16.12 -9.23
C CYS A 128 4.16 -16.38 -9.56
N LYS A 129 3.36 -15.34 -9.85
CA LYS A 129 1.96 -15.51 -10.30
C LYS A 129 1.88 -16.17 -11.68
N LEU A 130 2.95 -16.09 -12.46
CA LEU A 130 3.08 -16.76 -13.75
C LEU A 130 3.56 -18.21 -13.60
N SER A 131 4.05 -18.64 -12.42
CA SER A 131 4.54 -20.00 -12.16
C SER A 131 4.19 -20.47 -10.73
N PRO A 132 2.93 -20.87 -10.47
CA PRO A 132 2.41 -21.16 -9.13
C PRO A 132 2.93 -22.46 -8.49
N GLU A 133 3.65 -23.30 -9.24
CA GLU A 133 3.90 -24.70 -8.87
C GLU A 133 5.21 -24.94 -8.11
N ALA A 134 6.06 -23.93 -7.92
CA ALA A 134 7.32 -24.13 -7.20
C ALA A 134 7.78 -22.90 -6.41
N CYS A 135 8.13 -23.13 -5.13
CA CYS A 135 8.86 -22.15 -4.35
C CYS A 135 10.22 -21.87 -5.03
N TYR A 136 10.46 -20.63 -5.45
CA TYR A 136 11.72 -20.23 -6.09
C TYR A 136 12.93 -20.55 -5.20
N LEU A 137 12.83 -20.35 -3.89
CA LEU A 137 13.91 -20.70 -2.95
C LEU A 137 14.22 -22.20 -2.95
N ASN A 138 13.21 -23.07 -3.10
CA ASN A 138 13.43 -24.52 -3.21
C ASN A 138 14.17 -24.91 -4.51
N ARG A 139 14.09 -24.06 -5.54
CA ARG A 139 14.79 -24.25 -6.81
C ARG A 139 16.18 -23.60 -6.81
N GLY A 140 16.63 -23.04 -5.68
CA GLY A 140 17.86 -22.25 -5.64
C GLY A 140 17.76 -20.93 -6.41
N ILE A 141 16.54 -20.40 -6.57
CA ILE A 141 16.29 -19.12 -7.23
C ILE A 141 15.88 -18.09 -6.18
N LEU A 142 16.48 -16.89 -6.26
CA LEU A 142 16.24 -15.81 -5.31
C LEU A 142 14.79 -15.32 -5.36
N CYS A 143 14.08 -15.41 -4.24
CA CYS A 143 12.72 -14.89 -4.06
C CYS A 143 12.75 -13.70 -3.12
N LEU A 144 12.19 -12.55 -3.50
CA LEU A 144 12.18 -11.35 -2.63
C LEU A 144 11.09 -11.36 -1.54
N GLY A 145 10.30 -12.43 -1.39
CA GLY A 145 9.25 -12.55 -0.36
C GLY A 145 9.69 -12.21 1.09
N PRO A 146 10.89 -12.64 1.55
CA PRO A 146 11.45 -12.21 2.84
C PRO A 146 11.74 -10.71 2.97
N ILE A 147 11.97 -10.00 1.85
CA ILE A 147 12.21 -8.55 1.82
C ILE A 147 10.90 -7.78 1.70
N THR A 148 9.97 -8.26 0.87
CA THR A 148 8.69 -7.58 0.62
C THR A 148 7.65 -7.87 1.68
N GLN A 149 7.87 -8.90 2.52
CA GLN A 149 6.90 -9.43 3.51
C GLN A 149 5.57 -9.88 2.87
N LEU A 150 5.57 -10.16 1.56
CA LEU A 150 4.37 -10.54 0.82
C LEU A 150 4.35 -12.01 0.47
N GLY A 151 3.16 -12.60 0.58
CA GLY A 151 2.87 -13.98 0.24
C GLY A 151 2.66 -14.20 -1.23
N CYS A 152 3.01 -15.40 -1.69
CA CYS A 152 2.78 -15.84 -3.07
C CYS A 152 1.75 -16.95 -3.20
N ASP A 153 1.09 -17.36 -2.10
CA ASP A 153 0.13 -18.48 -1.99
C ASP A 153 0.63 -19.86 -2.44
N ALA A 154 1.82 -19.96 -3.05
CA ALA A 154 2.48 -21.22 -3.34
C ALA A 154 2.64 -22.05 -2.05
N ILE A 155 2.44 -23.37 -2.16
CA ILE A 155 2.57 -24.26 -1.00
C ILE A 155 4.02 -24.19 -0.51
N CYS A 156 4.19 -23.75 0.74
CA CYS A 156 5.49 -23.72 1.39
C CYS A 156 5.93 -25.16 1.62
N ILE A 157 6.96 -25.61 0.92
CA ILE A 157 7.50 -26.97 1.09
C ILE A 157 8.04 -27.25 2.49
N THR A 158 8.39 -26.20 3.25
CA THR A 158 8.88 -26.30 4.63
C THR A 158 7.74 -26.50 5.63
N HIS A 159 6.56 -25.92 5.39
CA HIS A 159 5.48 -25.91 6.39
C HIS A 159 4.13 -26.47 5.90
N GLY A 160 4.00 -26.80 4.62
CA GLY A 160 2.80 -27.44 4.04
C GLY A 160 1.60 -26.52 3.80
N TYR A 161 1.66 -25.23 4.15
CA TYR A 161 0.59 -24.25 3.91
C TYR A 161 0.96 -23.21 2.84
N SER A 162 -0.06 -22.55 2.28
CA SER A 162 0.12 -21.49 1.28
C SER A 162 0.96 -20.34 1.83
N CYS A 163 1.92 -19.85 1.04
CA CYS A 163 2.80 -18.76 1.42
C CYS A 163 1.98 -17.45 1.57
N GLN A 164 1.59 -17.11 2.81
CA GLN A 164 0.93 -15.84 3.17
C GLN A 164 1.92 -14.68 3.38
N GLY A 165 3.16 -14.89 2.97
CA GLY A 165 4.29 -14.00 3.16
C GLY A 165 5.22 -14.61 4.17
N CYS A 166 6.52 -14.39 4.00
CA CYS A 166 7.47 -14.80 5.02
C CYS A 166 7.34 -13.85 6.22
N ARG A 167 6.25 -13.97 6.98
CA ARG A 167 6.15 -13.51 8.36
C ARG A 167 6.92 -14.45 9.30
N GLY A 168 8.04 -15.00 8.82
CA GLY A 168 9.08 -15.54 9.69
C GLY A 168 9.66 -14.43 10.56
N PRO A 169 10.71 -14.68 11.36
CA PRO A 169 11.19 -13.76 12.41
C PRO A 169 11.71 -12.39 11.91
N ILE A 170 11.58 -12.11 10.61
CA ILE A 170 12.13 -10.97 9.90
C ILE A 170 11.21 -9.76 10.11
N LYS A 171 11.55 -8.95 11.12
CA LYS A 171 10.97 -7.62 11.31
C LYS A 171 11.79 -6.55 10.58
N HIS A 172 13.07 -6.86 10.32
CA HIS A 172 14.05 -5.95 9.73
C HIS A 172 14.71 -6.56 8.50
N ILE A 173 15.01 -5.73 7.50
CA ILE A 173 15.46 -6.18 6.18
C ILE A 173 16.83 -6.90 6.22
N GLU A 174 17.66 -6.53 7.21
CA GLU A 174 18.94 -7.16 7.51
C GLU A 174 18.77 -8.63 7.90
N GLU A 175 17.64 -9.00 8.50
CA GLU A 175 17.31 -10.39 8.82
C GLU A 175 16.90 -11.17 7.56
N GLY A 176 16.29 -10.50 6.58
CA GLY A 176 16.01 -11.02 5.25
C GLY A 176 17.29 -11.41 4.51
N VAL A 177 18.31 -10.55 4.55
CA VAL A 177 19.63 -10.82 3.94
C VAL A 177 20.33 -12.00 4.61
N LYS A 178 20.22 -12.15 5.93
CA LYS A 178 20.75 -13.35 6.64
C LYS A 178 20.08 -14.64 6.18
N VAL A 179 18.79 -14.60 5.79
CA VAL A 179 18.12 -15.76 5.20
C VAL A 179 18.73 -16.08 3.84
N PHE A 180 18.92 -15.10 2.96
CA PHE A 180 19.49 -15.35 1.62
C PHE A 180 20.93 -15.88 1.67
N LYS A 181 21.77 -15.34 2.56
CA LYS A 181 23.13 -15.86 2.78
C LYS A 181 23.15 -17.34 3.16
N ARG A 182 22.18 -17.82 3.95
CA ARG A 182 22.08 -19.25 4.29
C ARG A 182 21.81 -20.17 3.10
N TYR A 183 21.23 -19.64 2.03
CA TYR A 183 20.97 -20.36 0.79
C TYR A 183 22.03 -20.11 -0.30
N GLY A 184 23.16 -19.47 0.06
CA GLY A 184 24.29 -19.27 -0.85
C GLY A 184 24.17 -18.07 -1.79
N PHE A 185 23.28 -17.11 -1.47
CA PHE A 185 23.18 -15.85 -2.21
C PHE A 185 24.01 -14.75 -1.56
N GLU A 186 24.73 -13.98 -2.37
CA GLU A 186 25.51 -12.83 -1.94
C GLU A 186 24.66 -11.55 -1.89
N ILE A 187 25.21 -10.49 -1.27
CA ILE A 187 24.51 -9.20 -1.16
C ILE A 187 24.27 -8.62 -2.56
N GLU A 188 25.21 -8.81 -3.48
CA GLU A 188 25.12 -8.39 -4.86
C GLU A 188 23.94 -9.03 -5.58
N ASP A 189 23.64 -10.31 -5.32
CA ASP A 189 22.48 -11.01 -5.89
C ASP A 189 21.17 -10.39 -5.41
N VAL A 190 21.12 -10.06 -4.10
CA VAL A 190 19.97 -9.40 -3.47
C VAL A 190 19.78 -7.99 -4.02
N LEU A 191 20.85 -7.21 -4.15
CA LEU A 191 20.80 -5.86 -4.70
C LEU A 191 20.45 -5.87 -6.19
N TRP A 192 20.99 -6.80 -6.97
CA TRP A 192 20.64 -6.97 -8.38
C TRP A 192 19.15 -7.30 -8.56
N ALA A 193 18.62 -8.24 -7.77
CA ALA A 193 17.20 -8.58 -7.83
C ALA A 193 16.34 -7.41 -7.34
N ALA A 194 16.67 -6.82 -6.18
CA ALA A 194 15.95 -5.66 -5.66
C ALA A 194 15.95 -4.49 -6.65
N ARG A 195 17.05 -4.25 -7.37
CA ARG A 195 17.17 -3.20 -8.38
C ARG A 195 16.23 -3.41 -9.56
N LYS A 196 15.99 -4.66 -9.97
CA LYS A 196 15.02 -4.94 -11.05
C LYS A 196 13.60 -4.54 -10.68
N TYR A 197 13.22 -4.68 -9.42
CA TYR A 197 11.85 -4.47 -8.95
C TYR A 197 11.61 -3.09 -8.34
N PHE A 198 12.63 -2.55 -7.67
CA PHE A 198 12.56 -1.31 -6.90
C PHE A 198 13.55 -0.24 -7.40
N GLY A 199 14.32 -0.50 -8.47
CA GLY A 199 15.32 0.43 -8.98
C GLY A 199 14.72 1.79 -9.33
N GLY A 200 15.38 2.86 -8.88
CA GLY A 200 14.89 4.24 -9.01
C GLY A 200 13.96 4.70 -7.87
N SER A 201 13.51 3.77 -7.02
CA SER A 201 12.71 4.12 -5.85
C SER A 201 13.58 4.51 -4.66
N ARG A 202 13.06 5.44 -3.85
CA ARG A 202 13.67 5.81 -2.56
C ARG A 202 13.88 4.61 -1.65
N TYR A 203 13.00 3.61 -1.72
CA TYR A 203 13.12 2.36 -0.96
C TYR A 203 14.37 1.57 -1.39
N PHE A 204 14.65 1.48 -2.68
CA PHE A 204 15.88 0.86 -3.18
C PHE A 204 17.12 1.64 -2.76
N ASP A 205 17.09 2.98 -2.83
CA ASP A 205 18.24 3.80 -2.41
C ASP A 205 18.54 3.66 -0.91
N GLU A 206 17.51 3.49 -0.07
CA GLU A 206 17.66 3.25 1.36
C GLU A 206 18.15 1.83 1.64
N LEU A 207 17.63 0.83 0.91
CA LEU A 207 18.07 -0.57 0.97
C LEU A 207 19.54 -0.73 0.55
N GLU A 208 19.91 -0.16 -0.59
CA GLU A 208 21.28 -0.21 -1.10
C GLU A 208 22.24 0.43 -0.11
N ARG A 209 21.87 1.57 0.48
CA ARG A 209 22.67 2.23 1.53
C ARG A 209 22.76 1.43 2.83
N SER A 210 21.77 0.60 3.18
CA SER A 210 21.83 -0.20 4.41
C SER A 210 22.66 -1.48 4.23
N LEU A 211 22.66 -2.06 3.03
CA LEU A 211 23.34 -3.32 2.75
C LEU A 211 24.79 -3.19 2.28
N THR A 212 25.19 -2.00 1.82
CA THR A 212 26.57 -1.71 1.34
C THR A 212 27.46 -1.01 2.37
N LYS A 213 26.96 -0.81 3.61
CA LYS A 213 27.74 -0.31 4.75
C LYS A 213 28.29 -1.46 5.58
#